data_AF-C7BQD7-F1
#
_entry.id   AF-C7BQD7-F1
#
_cell.length_a   1.000
_cell.length_b   1.000
_cell.length_c   1.000
_cell.angle_alpha   90.00
_cell.angle_beta   90.00
_cell.angle_gamma   90.00
#
_symmetry.space_group_name_H-M   'P 1'
#
loop_
_entity.id
_entity.type
_entity.pdbx_description
1 polymer ?
#
loop_
_entity_poly.entity_id
_entity_poly.type
_entity_poly.pdbx_seq_one_letter_code
_entity_poly.pdbx_strand_id
1 'polypeptide(L)' 'MEFERLSEYPAGSDLLYYPENGKSGPSAIVHEIKEWRAKNGKPGFKK' A
#
# COMPACT_ATOMS: atom_id res chain seq x y z
N MET A 1 10.21 -6.08 6.28
CA MET A 1 10.48 -6.17 4.82
C MET A 1 10.65 -4.78 4.21
N GLU A 2 11.30 -4.65 3.06
CA GLU A 2 11.50 -3.34 2.40
C GLU A 2 10.17 -2.67 2.01
N PHE A 3 9.16 -3.46 1.65
CA PHE A 3 7.80 -2.97 1.37
C PHE A 3 7.18 -2.22 2.56
N GLU A 4 7.29 -2.74 3.77
CA GLU A 4 6.72 -2.14 4.98
C GLU A 4 7.41 -0.83 5.32
N ARG A 5 8.75 -0.81 5.19
CA ARG A 5 9.57 0.38 5.43
C ARG A 5 9.23 1.52 4.46
N LEU A 6 8.98 1.22 3.19
CA LEU A 6 8.68 2.22 2.16
C LEU A 6 7.21 2.63 2.11
N SER A 7 6.29 1.67 2.19
CA SER A 7 4.85 1.95 2.14
C SER A 7 4.37 2.59 3.45
N GLU A 8 4.94 2.16 4.57
CA GLU A 8 4.53 2.49 5.94
C GLU A 8 3.04 2.17 6.20
N TYR A 9 2.46 1.28 5.41
CA TYR A 9 1.05 0.92 5.49
C TYR A 9 0.79 0.08 6.75
N PRO A 10 -0.30 0.31 7.51
CA PRO A 10 -0.50 -0.31 8.82
C PRO A 10 -0.50 -1.84 8.82
N ALA A 11 -1.07 -2.45 7.77
CA ALA A 11 -1.10 -3.91 7.62
C ALA A 11 0.25 -4.51 7.16
N GLY A 12 1.26 -3.69 6.87
CA GLY A 12 2.56 -4.18 6.43
C GLY A 12 2.47 -5.15 5.26
N SER A 13 3.23 -6.24 5.32
CA SER A 13 3.21 -7.28 4.28
C SER A 13 1.88 -8.04 4.16
N ASP A 14 0.99 -7.96 5.15
CA ASP A 14 -0.30 -8.64 5.07
C ASP A 14 -1.15 -8.07 3.93
N LEU A 15 -0.91 -6.82 3.52
CA LEU A 15 -1.52 -6.25 2.32
C LEU A 15 -1.14 -7.01 1.03
N LEU A 16 0.01 -7.70 1.01
CA LEU A 16 0.48 -8.50 -0.11
C LEU A 16 0.00 -9.95 -0.05
N TYR A 17 0.07 -10.56 1.15
CA TYR A 17 -0.16 -11.99 1.35
C TYR A 17 -1.60 -12.34 1.75
N TYR A 18 -2.29 -11.41 2.39
CA TYR A 18 -3.64 -11.56 2.93
C TYR A 18 -4.53 -10.36 2.56
N PRO A 19 -4.63 -9.99 1.26
CA PRO A 19 -5.46 -8.86 0.85
C PRO A 19 -6.94 -9.16 1.09
N GLU A 20 -7.73 -8.11 1.28
CA GLU A 20 -9.19 -8.22 1.26
C GLU A 20 -9.67 -8.79 -0.09
N ASN A 21 -10.80 -9.50 -0.05
CA ASN A 21 -11.41 -10.07 -1.25
C ASN A 21 -11.64 -8.99 -2.32
N GLY A 22 -11.12 -9.22 -3.53
CA GLY A 22 -11.23 -8.27 -4.64
C GLY A 22 -10.20 -7.14 -4.63
N LYS A 23 -9.31 -7.07 -3.62
CA LYS A 23 -8.20 -6.10 -3.54
C LYS A 23 -6.82 -6.72 -3.73
N SER A 24 -6.78 -7.94 -4.26
CA SER A 24 -5.54 -8.64 -4.56
C SER A 24 -4.87 -8.13 -5.84
N GLY A 25 -3.55 -8.15 -5.86
CA GLY A 25 -2.74 -7.96 -7.05
C GLY A 25 -2.06 -6.59 -7.15
N PRO A 26 -1.05 -6.45 -8.04
CA PRO A 26 -0.14 -5.30 -8.02
C PRO A 26 -0.84 -3.94 -8.15
N SER A 27 -1.77 -3.80 -9.09
CA SER A 27 -2.48 -2.53 -9.31
C SER A 27 -3.37 -2.12 -8.14
N ALA A 28 -4.05 -3.09 -7.52
CA ALA A 28 -4.91 -2.84 -6.37
C ALA A 28 -4.09 -2.39 -5.15
N ILE A 29 -2.96 -3.08 -4.89
CA ILE A 29 -2.03 -2.74 -3.81
C ILE A 29 -1.44 -1.34 -4.00
N VAL A 30 -0.97 -1.01 -5.21
CA VAL A 30 -0.41 0.32 -5.51
C VAL A 30 -1.46 1.41 -5.34
N HIS A 31 -2.70 1.16 -5.76
CA HIS A 31 -3.82 2.08 -5.59
C HIS A 31 -4.14 2.32 -4.10
N GLU A 32 -4.31 1.26 -3.31
CA GLU A 32 -4.56 1.31 -1.87
C GLU A 32 -3.47 2.11 -1.13
N ILE A 33 -2.19 1.84 -1.41
CA ILE A 33 -1.06 2.58 -0.81
C ILE A 33 -1.10 4.06 -1.22
N LYS A 34 -1.38 4.36 -2.49
CA LYS A 34 -1.44 5.74 -2.99
C LYS A 34 -2.54 6.53 -2.27
N GLU A 35 -3.73 5.94 -2.14
CA GLU A 35 -4.85 6.57 -1.44
C GLU A 35 -4.57 6.76 0.05
N TRP A 36 -4.04 5.73 0.71
CA TRP A 36 -3.72 5.81 2.13
C TRP A 36 -2.64 6.86 2.41
N ARG A 37 -1.56 6.89 1.62
CA ARG A 37 -0.49 7.90 1.78
C ARG A 37 -1.02 9.31 1.58
N ALA A 38 -1.89 9.54 0.58
CA ALA A 38 -2.53 10.83 0.36
C ALA A 38 -3.41 11.26 1.54
N LYS A 39 -4.21 10.35 2.12
CA LYS A 39 -5.06 10.61 3.29
C LYS A 39 -4.24 10.91 4.57
N ASN A 40 -3.01 10.41 4.65
CA ASN A 40 -2.12 10.57 5.80
C ASN A 40 -1.04 11.66 5.59
N GLY A 41 -1.19 12.51 4.57
CA GLY A 41 -0.24 13.61 4.30
C GLY A 41 1.17 13.14 3.91
N LYS A 42 1.32 11.89 3.47
CA LYS A 42 2.61 11.31 3.07
C LYS A 42 2.89 11.60 1.59
N PRO A 43 4.17 11.79 1.20
CA PRO A 43 4.53 11.98 -0.20
C PRO A 43 4.15 10.75 -1.04
N GLY A 44 3.60 11.00 -2.22
CA GLY A 44 3.23 9.98 -3.20
C GLY A 44 4.42 9.54 -4.07
N PHE A 45 4.12 8.71 -5.08
CA PHE A 45 5.12 8.25 -6.04
C PHE A 45 5.65 9.39 -6.92
N LYS A 46 6.93 9.30 -7.30
CA LYS A 46 7.54 10.20 -8.27
C LYS A 46 6.83 10.06 -9.63
N LYS A 47 6.75 11.17 -10.38
CA LYS A 47 6.35 11.15 -11.79
C LYS A 47 7.46 10.61 -12.68
#